data_AF-A0A7Y3PCJ8-F1
#
_entry.id   AF-A0A7Y3PCJ8-F1
#
_cell.length_a   1.000
_cell.length_b   1.000
_cell.length_c   1.000
_cell.angle_alpha   90.00
_cell.angle_beta   90.00
_cell.angle_gamma   90.00
#
_symmetry.space_group_name_H-M   'P 1'
#
loop_
_entity.id
_entity.type
_entity.pdbx_description
1 polymer ?
#
loop_
_entity_poly.entity_id
_entity_poly.type
_entity_poly.pdbx_seq_one_letter_code
_entity_poly.pdbx_strand_id
1 'polypeptide(L)' 'MAKWCTTCDRPVEGDTCEVCGESVQDEVLEPVPLKWKFFIVVTIIYLIWRIYQLISWLMH' A
#
# COMPACT_ATOMS: atom_id res chain seq x y z
N MET A 1 21.66 1.36 -4.05
CA MET A 1 20.43 0.68 -3.56
C MET A 1 20.26 -0.52 -4.47
N ALA A 2 20.25 -1.75 -3.93
CA ALA A 2 20.04 -2.93 -4.76
C ALA A 2 18.59 -2.91 -5.28
N LYS A 3 18.43 -2.95 -6.60
CA LYS A 3 17.12 -2.99 -7.25
C LYS A 3 16.67 -4.44 -7.41
N TRP A 4 15.39 -4.71 -7.25
CA TRP A 4 14.86 -6.07 -7.38
C TRP A 4 14.39 -6.32 -8.81
N CYS A 5 14.98 -7.31 -9.48
CA CYS A 5 14.50 -7.74 -10.78
C CYS A 5 13.35 -8.73 -10.61
N THR A 6 12.14 -8.36 -11.01
CA THR A 6 10.93 -9.21 -10.94
C THR A 6 10.98 -10.42 -11.88
N THR A 7 11.75 -10.33 -12.97
CA THR A 7 11.88 -11.41 -13.96
C THR A 7 12.79 -12.54 -13.48
N CYS A 8 13.86 -12.20 -12.75
CA CYS A 8 14.83 -13.17 -12.24
C CYS A 8 14.75 -13.38 -10.72
N ASP A 9 13.80 -12.72 -10.05
CA ASP A 9 13.59 -12.70 -8.60
C ASP A 9 14.90 -12.56 -7.80
N ARG A 10 15.73 -11.59 -8.22
CA ARG A 10 17.06 -11.38 -7.64
C ARG A 10 17.40 -9.91 -7.42
N PRO A 11 18.26 -9.60 -6.45
CA PRO A 11 18.85 -8.28 -6.34
C PRO A 11 19.82 -8.02 -7.49
N VAL A 12 19.81 -6.78 -7.98
CA VAL A 12 20.64 -6.27 -9.09
C VAL A 12 21.27 -4.95 -8.64
N GLU A 13 22.56 -4.79 -8.92
CA GLU A 13 23.32 -3.57 -8.63
C GLU A 13 23.42 -2.70 -9.89
N GLY A 14 22.31 -2.11 -10.30
CA GLY A 14 22.25 -1.22 -11.47
C GLY A 14 20.84 -1.10 -12.06
N ASP A 15 20.73 -0.35 -13.16
CA ASP A 15 19.46 -0.15 -13.89
C ASP A 15 19.15 -1.29 -14.86
N THR A 16 20.06 -2.26 -15.02
CA THR A 16 19.92 -3.38 -15.95
C THR A 16 20.28 -4.69 -15.26
N CYS A 17 19.40 -5.67 -15.41
CA CYS A 17 19.59 -7.04 -14.96
C CYS A 17 20.74 -7.70 -15.73
N GLU A 18 21.82 -8.10 -15.05
CA GLU A 18 22.99 -8.76 -15.67
C GLU A 18 22.68 -10.14 -16.27
N VAL A 19 21.58 -10.77 -15.85
CA VAL A 19 21.18 -12.12 -16.28
C VAL A 19 20.22 -12.07 -17.47
N CYS A 20 19.26 -11.17 -17.39
CA CYS A 20 18.14 -11.10 -18.32
C CYS A 20 18.24 -9.93 -19.30
N GLY A 21 19.14 -8.98 -19.05
CA GLY A 21 19.31 -7.77 -19.87
C GLY A 21 18.16 -6.77 -19.74
N GLU A 22 17.16 -7.05 -18.91
CA GLU A 22 15.97 -6.21 -18.74
C GLU A 22 16.28 -5.00 -17.84
N SER A 23 15.67 -3.85 -18.16
CA SER A 23 15.83 -2.64 -17.35
C SER A 23 15.02 -2.77 -16.06
N VAL A 24 15.70 -2.73 -14.91
CA VAL A 24 15.07 -2.76 -13.59
C VAL A 24 14.76 -1.32 -13.18
N GLN A 25 13.53 -0.89 -13.48
CA GLN A 25 13.04 0.41 -13.04
C GLN A 25 12.58 0.34 -11.59
N ASP A 26 12.87 1.38 -10.82
CA ASP A 26 12.28 1.54 -9.50
C ASP A 26 10.76 1.69 -9.70
N GLU A 27 9.97 0.83 -9.06
CA GLU A 27 8.53 1.04 -8.99
C GLU A 27 8.30 2.38 -8.27
N VAL A 28 7.96 3.41 -9.06
CA VAL A 28 7.56 4.70 -8.53
C VAL A 28 6.23 4.47 -7.81
N LEU A 29 6.31 4.28 -6.49
CA LEU A 29 5.13 4.21 -5.64
C LEU A 29 4.36 5.53 -5.82
N GLU A 30 3.26 5.46 -6.57
CA GLU A 30 2.44 6.62 -6.82
C GLU A 30 1.95 7.18 -5.48
N PRO A 31 2.09 8.50 -5.23
CA PRO A 31 1.66 9.08 -3.98
C PRO A 31 0.14 8.92 -3.84
N VAL A 32 -0.29 8.14 -2.85
CA VAL A 32 -1.71 7.93 -2.55
C VAL A 32 -2.40 9.29 -2.38
N PRO A 33 -3.51 9.57 -3.09
CA PRO A 33 -4.16 10.86 -3.04
C PRO A 33 -4.63 11.17 -1.60
N LEU A 34 -4.31 12.37 -1.10
CA LEU A 34 -4.66 12.81 0.26
C LEU A 34 -6.16 12.71 0.59
N LYS A 35 -7.02 12.87 -0.43
CA LYS A 35 -8.48 12.69 -0.30
C LYS A 35 -8.84 11.29 0.19
N TRP A 36 -8.09 10.28 -0.25
CA TRP A 36 -8.28 8.89 0.16
C TRP A 36 -7.91 8.67 1.62
N LYS A 37 -6.81 9.29 2.09
CA LYS A 37 -6.43 9.27 3.51
C LYS A 37 -7.52 9.87 4.41
N PHE A 38 -8.09 11.02 4.02
CA PHE A 38 -9.18 11.64 4.78
C PHE A 38 -10.44 10.76 4.81
N PHE A 39 -10.81 10.18 3.66
CA PHE A 39 -11.96 9.29 3.57
C PHE A 39 -11.81 8.05 4.46
N ILE A 40 -10.61 7.45 4.51
CA ILE A 40 -10.31 6.32 5.41
C ILE A 40 -10.52 6.73 6.87
N VAL A 41 -9.99 7.89 7.28
CA VAL A 41 -10.10 8.36 8.68
C VAL A 41 -11.56 8.58 9.09
N VAL A 42 -12.34 9.28 8.26
CA VAL A 42 -13.77 9.51 8.52
C VAL A 42 -14.54 8.18 8.59
N THR A 43 -14.24 7.24 7.70
CA THR A 43 -14.86 5.92 7.68
C THR A 43 -14.57 5.14 8.98
N ILE A 44 -13.33 5.17 9.46
CA ILE A 44 -12.96 4.51 10.73
C ILE A 44 -13.74 5.11 11.90
N ILE A 45 -13.80 6.44 12.00
CA ILE A 45 -14.54 7.14 13.07
C ILE A 45 -16.02 6.76 13.03
N TYR A 46 -16.63 6.74 11.84
CA TYR A 46 -18.03 6.35 11.67
C TYR A 46 -18.28 4.89 12.07
N LEU A 47 -17.40 3.96 11.68
CA LEU A 47 -17.53 2.56 12.03
C LEU A 47 -17.43 2.35 13.54
N ILE A 48 -16.47 3.00 14.21
CA ILE A 48 -16.34 2.93 15.67
C ILE A 48 -17.63 3.41 16.33
N TRP A 49 -18.10 4.61 15.96
CA TRP A 49 -19.34 5.17 16.50
C TRP A 49 -20.54 4.24 16.26
N ARG A 50 -20.66 3.67 15.05
CA ARG A 50 -21.75 2.76 14.70
C ARG A 50 -21.69 1.42 15.44
N ILE A 51 -20.49 0.89 15.69
CA ILE A 51 -20.30 -0.31 16.51
C ILE A 51 -20.70 -0.04 17.95
N TYR A 52 -20.31 1.11 18.53
CA TYR A 52 -20.76 1.50 19.87
C TYR A 52 -22.28 1.61 19.95
N GLN A 53 -22.92 2.21 18.94
CA GLN A 53 -24.37 2.30 18.87
C GLN A 53 -25.03 0.91 18.82
N LEU A 54 -24.50 -0.01 18.01
CA LEU A 54 -24.99 -1.39 17.91
C LEU A 54 -24.86 -2.16 19.23
N ILE A 55 -23.70 -2.06 19.89
CA ILE A 55 -23.46 -2.71 21.18
C ILE A 55 -24.41 -2.13 22.23
N SER A 56 -24.55 -0.80 22.29
CA SER A 56 -25.48 -0.14 23.19
C SER A 56 -26.93 -0.59 22.96
N TRP A 57 -27.30 -0.87 21.70
CA TRP A 57 -28.63 -1.37 21.36
C TRP A 57 -28.82 -2.84 21.74
N LEU A 58 -27.77 -3.67 21.60
CA LEU A 58 -27.81 -5.09 21.99
C LEU A 58 -27.91 -5.29 23.50
N MET A 59 -27.36 -4.36 24.29
CA MET A 59 -27.38 -4.43 25.76
C MET A 59 -28.67 -3.88 26.39
N HIS A 60 -29.56 -3.24 25.60
CA HIS A 60 -30.83 -2.68 26.05
C HIS A 60 -32.00 -3.56 25.60
#